data_AF-A0A381FKP8-F1
#
_entry.id   AF-A0A381FKP8-F1
#
_cell.length_a   1.000
_cell.length_b   1.000
_cell.length_c   1.000
_cell.angle_alpha   90.00
_cell.angle_beta   90.00
_cell.angle_gamma   90.00
#
_symmetry.space_group_name_H-M   'P 1'
#
loop_
_entity.id
_entity.type
_entity.pdbx_description
1 polymer ?
#
loop_
_entity_poly.entity_id
_entity_poly.type
_entity_poly.pdbx_seq_one_letter_code
_entity_poly.pdbx_strand_id
1 'polypeptide(L)'
;MSDLWNGANTSAITSEVSVDPCKAIGAGWKLPSQADWVAAVGAEGMSSAANAFTSKLKLPAAGYRSQSTGGFTYVGERGYYWSGDVANSGGKYLYNSTALANPNSGGPRAQGQSVRCIKDVTTGLGTSDIKRNIIGIYPNPTNGILNIKTDSDIDKVNVTNIVGQKMNIQFSNNQINMQQLQKGVYIVELQLKNGQKISKKVIKN
;
A
#
# COMPACT_ATOMS: atom_id res chain seq x y z
N MET A 1 30.84 11.84 15.88
CA MET A 1 29.44 12.13 15.54
C MET A 1 28.83 10.86 14.97
N SER A 2 27.95 10.18 15.71
CA SER A 2 27.18 9.07 15.17
C SER A 2 25.98 9.63 14.41
N ASP A 3 26.01 9.63 13.08
CA ASP A 3 24.86 9.95 12.22
C ASP A 3 23.91 8.75 12.12
N LEU A 4 23.63 8.13 13.28
CA LEU A 4 22.74 6.98 13.36
C LEU A 4 21.33 7.51 13.61
N TRP A 5 20.42 7.20 12.69
CA TRP A 5 19.03 7.67 12.70
C TRP A 5 18.16 6.79 13.61
N ASN A 6 18.66 6.53 14.83
CA ASN A 6 18.10 5.57 15.77
C ASN A 6 17.18 6.20 16.83
N GLY A 7 17.00 7.52 16.81
CA GLY A 7 16.12 8.21 17.74
C GLY A 7 14.67 7.75 17.62
N ALA A 8 14.02 7.52 18.78
CA ALA A 8 12.67 7.00 18.84
C ALA A 8 11.62 8.03 18.38
N ASN A 9 11.80 9.30 18.74
CA ASN A 9 10.93 10.43 18.41
C ASN A 9 11.73 11.74 18.53
N THR A 10 11.12 12.87 18.19
CA THR A 10 11.76 14.19 18.20
C THR A 10 12.36 14.61 19.55
N SER A 11 11.88 14.04 20.66
CA SER A 11 12.44 14.31 22.01
C SER A 11 13.77 13.60 22.25
N ALA A 12 14.14 12.63 21.41
CA ALA A 12 15.40 11.91 21.47
C ALA A 12 16.52 12.55 20.62
N ILE A 13 16.25 13.69 19.97
CA ILE A 13 17.23 14.39 19.14
C ILE A 13 18.32 14.97 20.04
N THR A 14 19.57 14.61 19.75
CA THR A 14 20.77 15.17 20.39
C THR A 14 21.81 15.47 19.30
N SER A 15 22.99 15.98 19.65
CA SER A 15 24.10 16.12 18.70
C SER A 15 24.64 14.78 18.19
N GLU A 16 24.27 13.66 18.81
CA GLU A 16 24.74 12.31 18.48
C GLU A 16 23.62 11.34 18.05
N VAL A 17 22.35 11.75 18.21
CA VAL A 17 21.17 10.93 17.90
C VAL A 17 20.26 11.69 16.97
N SER A 18 20.13 11.19 15.74
CA SER A 18 19.19 11.71 14.75
C SER A 18 17.93 10.86 14.70
N VAL A 19 16.82 11.46 14.27
CA VAL A 19 15.51 10.80 14.20
C VAL A 19 15.08 10.75 12.75
N ASP A 20 14.51 9.61 12.35
CA ASP A 20 13.79 9.49 11.09
C ASP A 20 12.69 10.56 11.00
N PRO A 21 12.79 11.51 10.04
CA PRO A 21 11.87 12.63 9.90
C PRO A 21 10.45 12.17 9.58
N CYS A 22 10.28 10.98 9.01
CA CYS A 22 8.97 10.43 8.71
C CYS A 22 8.18 10.05 9.97
N LYS A 23 8.85 9.80 11.10
CA LYS A 23 8.17 9.55 12.38
C LYS A 23 7.39 10.77 12.88
N ALA A 24 7.74 11.98 12.43
CA ALA A 24 7.00 13.19 12.75
C ALA A 24 5.58 13.20 12.14
N ILE A 25 5.34 12.42 11.08
CA ILE A 25 4.01 12.29 10.46
C ILE A 25 3.05 11.51 11.38
N GLY A 26 3.57 10.57 12.17
CA GLY A 26 2.81 9.82 13.16
C GLY A 26 3.18 8.34 13.23
N ALA A 27 2.46 7.60 14.08
CA ALA A 27 2.73 6.19 14.32
C ALA A 27 2.66 5.35 13.01
N GLY A 28 3.67 4.52 12.81
CA GLY A 28 3.83 3.64 11.66
C GLY A 28 4.43 4.31 10.42
N TRP A 29 4.69 5.63 10.42
CA TRP A 29 5.42 6.27 9.32
C TRP A 29 6.92 6.13 9.51
N LYS A 30 7.61 5.83 8.42
CA LYS A 30 9.06 5.71 8.37
C LYS A 30 9.66 6.17 7.05
N LEU A 31 10.94 6.50 7.08
CA LEU A 31 11.77 6.59 5.89
C LEU A 31 11.97 5.17 5.35
N PRO A 32 11.68 4.90 4.07
CA PRO A 32 11.87 3.58 3.49
C PRO A 32 13.31 3.09 3.66
N SER A 33 13.48 1.82 4.02
CA SER A 33 14.74 1.10 3.82
C SER A 33 14.92 0.72 2.34
N GLN A 34 16.09 0.23 2.00
CA GLN A 34 16.41 -0.40 0.73
C GLN A 34 15.48 -1.58 0.49
N ALA A 35 15.21 -2.39 1.51
CA ALA A 35 14.30 -3.53 1.40
C ALA A 35 12.87 -3.07 1.08
N ASP A 36 12.41 -1.98 1.71
CA ASP A 36 11.10 -1.40 1.40
C ASP A 36 11.06 -0.87 -0.04
N TRP A 37 12.14 -0.26 -0.53
CA TRP A 37 12.21 0.18 -1.91
C TRP A 37 12.19 -0.98 -2.91
N VAL A 38 12.91 -2.08 -2.62
CA VAL A 38 12.84 -3.32 -3.41
C VAL A 38 11.42 -3.84 -3.47
N ALA A 39 10.74 -3.94 -2.31
CA ALA A 39 9.37 -4.40 -2.22
C ALA A 39 8.41 -3.48 -2.99
N ALA A 40 8.54 -2.16 -2.85
CA ALA A 40 7.70 -1.18 -3.54
C ALA A 40 7.88 -1.27 -5.06
N VAL A 41 9.13 -1.33 -5.54
CA VAL A 41 9.44 -1.45 -6.98
C VAL A 41 8.82 -2.72 -7.56
N GLY A 42 8.95 -3.85 -6.87
CA GLY A 42 8.34 -5.12 -7.30
C GLY A 42 6.82 -5.09 -7.28
N ALA A 43 6.21 -4.65 -6.19
CA ALA A 43 4.75 -4.66 -6.00
C ALA A 43 4.01 -3.70 -6.95
N GLU A 44 4.64 -2.59 -7.33
CA GLU A 44 4.06 -1.58 -8.22
C GLU A 44 4.54 -1.72 -9.67
N GLY A 45 5.41 -2.70 -9.98
CA GLY A 45 5.95 -2.91 -11.32
C GLY A 45 6.73 -1.69 -11.86
N MET A 46 7.49 -1.00 -11.00
CA MET A 46 8.23 0.19 -11.41
C MET A 46 9.42 -0.22 -12.28
N SER A 47 9.39 0.15 -13.55
CA SER A 47 10.50 -0.08 -14.50
C SER A 47 11.04 1.22 -15.10
N SER A 48 10.41 2.36 -14.80
CA SER A 48 10.81 3.69 -15.27
C SER A 48 10.29 4.78 -14.33
N ALA A 49 10.78 6.00 -14.50
CA ALA A 49 10.30 7.20 -13.81
C ALA A 49 8.81 7.47 -14.12
N ALA A 50 8.36 7.19 -15.35
CA ALA A 50 6.96 7.32 -15.72
C ALA A 50 6.09 6.31 -14.95
N ASN A 51 6.52 5.05 -14.87
CA ASN A 51 5.78 4.03 -14.10
C ASN A 51 5.81 4.35 -12.59
N ALA A 52 6.95 4.81 -12.07
CA ALA A 52 7.08 5.24 -10.68
C ALA A 52 6.12 6.40 -10.34
N PHE A 53 5.90 7.33 -11.27
CA PHE A 53 4.89 8.39 -11.10
C PHE A 53 3.45 7.85 -11.16
N THR A 54 3.18 6.83 -11.97
CA THR A 54 1.83 6.23 -12.04
C THR A 54 1.49 5.37 -10.83
N SER A 55 2.50 4.85 -10.11
CA SER A 55 2.35 4.02 -8.90
C SER A 55 1.49 4.66 -7.80
N LYS A 56 1.10 3.88 -6.79
CA LYS A 56 0.43 4.41 -5.59
C LYS A 56 1.27 5.44 -4.84
N LEU A 57 2.60 5.36 -4.95
CA LEU A 57 3.52 6.29 -4.29
C LEU A 57 3.65 7.60 -5.05
N LYS A 58 3.21 7.73 -6.32
CA LYS A 58 3.29 8.99 -7.09
C LYS A 58 4.67 9.63 -6.99
N LEU A 59 5.71 8.91 -7.42
CA LEU A 59 7.10 9.36 -7.31
C LEU A 59 7.45 10.28 -8.50
N PRO A 60 7.52 11.62 -8.34
CA PRO A 60 7.94 12.52 -9.43
C PRO A 60 9.42 12.36 -9.81
N ALA A 61 9.76 12.81 -11.01
CA ALA A 61 11.14 12.97 -11.45
C ALA A 61 11.75 14.27 -10.89
N ALA A 62 11.95 14.35 -9.57
CA ALA A 62 12.38 15.59 -8.90
C ALA A 62 13.87 15.94 -9.08
N GLY A 63 14.68 15.06 -9.67
CA GLY A 63 16.13 15.22 -9.73
C GLY A 63 16.79 15.13 -8.35
N TYR A 64 17.97 15.72 -8.22
CA TYR A 64 18.70 15.85 -6.96
C TYR A 64 19.48 17.18 -6.90
N ARG A 65 19.89 17.59 -5.70
CA ARG A 65 20.82 18.70 -5.46
C ARG A 65 22.26 18.22 -5.51
N SER A 66 23.05 18.76 -6.42
CA SER A 66 24.44 18.37 -6.62
C SER A 66 25.32 18.62 -5.40
N GLN A 67 26.14 17.62 -5.06
CA GLN A 67 27.15 17.76 -4.01
C GLN A 67 28.30 18.69 -4.41
N SER A 68 28.58 18.83 -5.70
CA SER A 68 29.72 19.61 -6.19
C SER A 68 29.34 21.06 -6.48
N THR A 69 28.13 21.29 -6.99
CA THR A 69 27.69 22.62 -7.44
C THR A 69 26.57 23.20 -6.60
N GLY A 70 25.89 22.41 -5.77
CA GLY A 70 24.73 22.83 -5.00
C GLY A 70 23.46 23.13 -5.82
N GLY A 71 23.53 23.05 -7.15
CA GLY A 71 22.38 23.24 -8.05
C GLY A 71 21.54 21.98 -8.23
N PHE A 72 20.31 22.14 -8.73
CA PHE A 72 19.45 21.01 -9.07
C PHE A 72 19.85 20.38 -10.41
N THR A 73 19.79 19.05 -10.49
CA THR A 73 20.19 18.27 -11.67
C THR A 73 19.13 17.20 -11.97
N TYR A 74 18.89 16.92 -13.26
CA TYR A 74 17.92 15.92 -13.75
C TYR A 74 16.45 16.14 -13.34
N VAL A 75 16.09 17.37 -13.00
CA VAL A 75 14.70 17.75 -12.73
C VAL A 75 13.84 17.49 -13.97
N GLY A 76 12.74 16.78 -13.79
CA GLY A 76 11.83 16.35 -14.87
C GLY A 76 12.26 15.06 -15.58
N GLU A 77 13.48 14.57 -15.38
CA GLU A 77 14.01 13.38 -16.07
C GLU A 77 14.15 12.17 -15.13
N ARG A 78 14.64 12.37 -13.90
CA ARG A 78 15.00 11.28 -12.98
C ARG A 78 14.48 11.51 -11.57
N GLY A 79 14.20 10.43 -10.86
CA GLY A 79 13.80 10.44 -9.45
C GLY A 79 14.90 9.90 -8.55
N TYR A 80 15.16 10.58 -7.44
CA TYR A 80 16.12 10.16 -6.41
C TYR A 80 15.46 10.27 -5.04
N TYR A 81 15.38 9.15 -4.33
CA TYR A 81 14.67 9.05 -3.05
C TYR A 81 15.51 8.37 -2.00
N TRP A 82 15.76 9.08 -0.91
CA TRP A 82 16.57 8.55 0.19
C TRP A 82 16.01 7.23 0.74
N SER A 83 16.94 6.36 1.13
CA SER A 83 16.70 5.23 2.02
C SER A 83 17.22 5.56 3.43
N GLY A 84 16.66 4.91 4.44
CA GLY A 84 17.22 4.90 5.80
C GLY A 84 18.52 4.09 5.93
N ASP A 85 18.91 3.33 4.90
CA ASP A 85 20.12 2.52 4.92
C ASP A 85 21.38 3.27 4.49
N VAL A 86 22.51 2.82 5.02
CA VAL A 86 23.85 3.33 4.68
C VAL A 86 24.41 2.63 3.44
N ALA A 87 25.20 3.36 2.65
CA ALA A 87 25.99 2.82 1.55
C ALA A 87 27.48 2.87 1.90
N ASN A 88 28.31 2.14 1.15
CA ASN A 88 29.77 2.19 1.30
C ASN A 88 30.32 3.62 1.25
N SER A 89 29.72 4.48 0.41
CA SER A 89 29.95 5.92 0.38
C SER A 89 28.64 6.67 0.52
N GLY A 90 28.29 7.04 1.76
CA GLY A 90 27.11 7.87 2.05
C GLY A 90 25.85 7.07 2.39
N GLY A 91 24.76 7.36 1.68
CA GLY A 91 23.43 6.79 1.91
C GLY A 91 22.91 6.00 0.70
N LYS A 92 22.02 5.05 0.95
CA LYS A 92 21.30 4.33 -0.09
C LYS A 92 20.12 5.16 -0.59
N TYR A 93 19.69 4.89 -1.82
CA TYR A 93 18.52 5.52 -2.41
C TYR A 93 17.89 4.70 -3.53
N LEU A 94 16.60 4.96 -3.75
CA LEU A 94 15.92 4.55 -4.97
C LEU A 94 16.23 5.54 -6.09
N TYR A 95 16.72 5.00 -7.19
CA TYR A 95 16.99 5.72 -8.44
C TYR A 95 15.99 5.33 -9.52
N ASN A 96 15.27 6.29 -10.08
CA ASN A 96 14.37 6.09 -11.20
C ASN A 96 14.84 6.91 -12.41
N SER A 97 14.97 6.27 -13.56
CA SER A 97 15.31 6.90 -14.84
C SER A 97 14.22 6.59 -15.88
N THR A 98 14.41 7.05 -17.12
CA THR A 98 13.50 6.77 -18.23
C THR A 98 13.31 5.27 -18.53
N ALA A 99 14.25 4.41 -18.13
CA ALA A 99 14.22 2.98 -18.47
C ALA A 99 14.61 2.04 -17.30
N LEU A 100 14.71 2.57 -16.08
CA LEU A 100 15.12 1.78 -14.92
C LEU A 100 14.50 2.31 -13.62
N ALA A 101 14.17 1.39 -12.72
CA ALA A 101 14.02 1.65 -11.29
C ALA A 101 15.03 0.78 -10.53
N ASN A 102 16.01 1.40 -9.89
CA ASN A 102 17.06 0.73 -9.13
C ASN A 102 16.99 1.10 -7.64
N PRO A 103 16.44 0.21 -6.79
CA PRO A 103 16.31 0.43 -5.35
C PRO A 103 17.62 0.27 -4.56
N ASN A 104 18.71 -0.18 -5.19
CA ASN A 104 20.00 -0.48 -4.53
C ASN A 104 21.08 0.57 -4.83
N SER A 105 20.70 1.77 -5.29
CA SER A 105 21.67 2.81 -5.61
C SER A 105 22.27 3.39 -4.33
N GLY A 106 23.47 3.96 -4.42
CA GLY A 106 24.15 4.57 -3.28
C GLY A 106 25.02 5.74 -3.71
N GLY A 107 25.23 6.68 -2.80
CA GLY A 107 26.00 7.88 -3.09
C GLY A 107 26.11 8.82 -1.91
N PRO A 108 26.91 9.89 -2.06
CA PRO A 108 27.26 10.76 -0.94
C PRO A 108 26.04 11.48 -0.36
N ARG A 109 25.98 11.61 0.98
CA ARG A 109 24.88 12.32 1.68
C ARG A 109 24.73 13.79 1.26
N ALA A 110 25.82 14.40 0.80
CA ALA A 110 25.82 15.78 0.28
C ALA A 110 25.05 15.92 -1.04
N GLN A 111 24.78 14.82 -1.75
CA GLN A 111 23.88 14.79 -2.89
C GLN A 111 22.44 14.85 -2.35
N GLY A 112 21.83 16.03 -2.27
CA GLY A 112 20.51 16.17 -1.65
C GLY A 112 19.41 15.51 -2.48
N GLN A 113 18.72 14.52 -1.93
CA GLN A 113 17.64 13.79 -2.60
C GLN A 113 16.30 14.00 -1.89
N SER A 114 15.22 13.58 -2.55
CA SER A 114 13.88 13.70 -1.98
C SER A 114 13.67 12.68 -0.86
N VAL A 115 12.94 13.07 0.18
CA VAL A 115 12.41 12.15 1.19
C VAL A 115 10.99 11.79 0.82
N ARG A 116 10.69 10.49 0.74
CA ARG A 116 9.32 10.00 0.61
C ARG A 116 9.02 9.03 1.74
N CYS A 117 8.26 9.50 2.71
CA CYS A 117 7.81 8.66 3.81
C CYS A 117 6.79 7.62 3.33
N ILE A 118 6.91 6.42 3.88
CA ILE A 118 5.92 5.36 3.72
C ILE A 118 5.37 5.00 5.10
N LYS A 119 4.16 4.47 5.12
CA LYS A 119 3.60 3.91 6.33
C LYS A 119 3.84 2.41 6.31
N ASP A 120 4.59 1.92 7.28
CA ASP A 120 4.61 0.50 7.61
C ASP A 120 3.18 0.11 7.96
N VAL A 121 2.56 -0.60 7.03
CA VAL A 121 1.46 -1.47 7.39
C VAL A 121 2.17 -2.72 7.89
N THR A 122 2.48 -2.76 9.18
CA THR A 122 2.69 -4.04 9.88
C THR A 122 1.38 -4.81 9.77
N THR A 123 1.14 -5.38 8.59
CA THR A 123 0.20 -6.47 8.39
C THR A 123 0.74 -7.59 9.27
N GLY A 124 0.07 -7.87 10.39
CA GLY A 124 0.41 -9.02 11.22
C GLY A 124 0.59 -10.25 10.33
N LEU A 125 1.81 -10.82 10.34
CA LEU A 125 2.19 -12.15 9.83
C LEU A 125 1.29 -12.70 8.69
N GLY A 126 1.20 -11.96 7.59
CA GLY A 126 0.41 -12.35 6.43
C GLY A 126 1.00 -11.72 5.18
N THR A 127 2.06 -12.32 4.63
CA THR A 127 2.46 -12.07 3.25
C THR A 127 1.39 -12.66 2.34
N SER A 128 0.48 -11.82 1.87
CA SER A 128 -0.16 -12.06 0.60
C SER A 128 -0.21 -10.74 -0.12
N ASP A 129 0.41 -10.74 -1.30
CA ASP A 129 0.29 -9.70 -2.30
C ASP A 129 -1.14 -9.16 -2.26
N ILE A 130 -1.32 -7.87 -1.92
CA ILE A 130 -2.61 -7.21 -2.09
C ILE A 130 -2.78 -6.97 -3.59
N LYS A 131 -2.96 -8.05 -4.34
CA LYS A 131 -3.88 -8.04 -5.47
C LYS A 131 -5.21 -7.64 -4.86
N ARG A 132 -5.72 -6.47 -5.24
CA ARG A 132 -7.11 -6.13 -4.93
C ARG A 132 -7.96 -7.19 -5.62
N ASN A 133 -8.37 -8.22 -4.87
CA ASN A 133 -9.41 -9.13 -5.33
C ASN A 133 -10.63 -8.26 -5.66
N ILE A 134 -11.03 -8.26 -6.94
CA ILE A 134 -12.14 -7.44 -7.41
C ILE A 134 -13.42 -8.13 -6.95
N ILE A 135 -13.84 -7.81 -5.73
CA ILE A 135 -15.04 -8.39 -5.12
C ILE A 135 -16.19 -7.39 -5.24
N GLY A 136 -17.15 -7.72 -6.10
CA GLY A 136 -18.35 -6.93 -6.38
C GLY A 136 -19.61 -7.72 -6.05
N ILE A 137 -20.59 -7.04 -5.44
CA ILE A 137 -21.89 -7.62 -5.10
C ILE A 137 -22.97 -6.77 -5.78
N TYR A 138 -23.76 -7.35 -6.68
CA TYR A 138 -24.70 -6.61 -7.53
C TYR A 138 -25.91 -7.45 -7.99
N PRO A 139 -27.05 -6.81 -8.31
CA PRO A 139 -27.33 -5.39 -8.10
C PRO A 139 -27.56 -5.09 -6.61
N ASN A 140 -27.24 -3.88 -6.19
CA ASN A 140 -27.60 -3.36 -4.86
C ASN A 140 -28.14 -1.94 -5.03
N PRO A 141 -29.46 -1.69 -4.84
CA PRO A 141 -30.48 -2.62 -4.35
C PRO A 141 -30.79 -3.83 -5.27
N THR A 142 -31.32 -4.92 -4.72
CA THR A 142 -31.74 -6.13 -5.46
C THR A 142 -33.25 -6.38 -5.32
N ASN A 143 -33.84 -7.02 -6.33
CA ASN A 143 -35.22 -7.54 -6.27
C ASN A 143 -35.29 -9.01 -5.82
N GLY A 144 -34.16 -9.65 -5.52
CA GLY A 144 -34.14 -11.00 -4.94
C GLY A 144 -32.99 -11.88 -5.38
N ILE A 145 -32.30 -11.59 -6.49
CA ILE A 145 -31.10 -12.34 -6.88
C ILE A 145 -29.90 -11.40 -6.78
N LEU A 146 -28.86 -11.86 -6.09
CA LEU A 146 -27.63 -11.10 -5.89
C LEU A 146 -26.43 -11.88 -6.43
N ASN A 147 -25.71 -11.29 -7.37
CA ASN A 147 -24.53 -11.86 -8.00
C ASN A 147 -23.27 -11.40 -7.27
N ILE A 148 -22.29 -12.30 -7.18
CA ILE A 148 -20.98 -12.04 -6.61
C ILE A 148 -19.92 -12.20 -7.70
N LYS A 149 -19.27 -11.10 -8.07
CA LYS A 149 -18.05 -11.10 -8.89
C LYS A 149 -16.86 -11.18 -7.95
N THR A 150 -16.01 -12.18 -8.16
CA THR A 150 -14.78 -12.43 -7.41
C THR A 150 -13.83 -13.17 -8.33
N ASP A 151 -12.53 -12.98 -8.13
CA ASP A 151 -11.43 -13.69 -8.79
C ASP A 151 -10.93 -14.90 -7.96
N SER A 152 -11.55 -15.15 -6.81
CA SER A 152 -11.26 -16.29 -5.95
C SER A 152 -12.53 -17.05 -5.58
N ASP A 153 -12.38 -18.36 -5.39
CA ASP A 153 -13.45 -19.26 -4.97
C ASP A 153 -14.04 -18.84 -3.61
N ILE A 154 -15.36 -18.94 -3.50
CA ILE A 154 -16.10 -18.66 -2.26
C ILE A 154 -16.19 -19.96 -1.45
N ASP A 155 -15.75 -19.89 -0.19
CA ASP A 155 -15.82 -20.99 0.78
C ASP A 155 -17.14 -20.95 1.55
N LYS A 156 -17.54 -19.76 2.01
CA LYS A 156 -18.75 -19.59 2.82
C LYS A 156 -19.48 -18.28 2.54
N VAL A 157 -20.80 -18.34 2.59
CA VAL A 157 -21.70 -17.18 2.52
C VAL A 157 -22.62 -17.20 3.74
N ASN A 158 -22.68 -16.09 4.47
CA ASN A 158 -23.70 -15.86 5.50
C ASN A 158 -24.49 -14.60 5.16
N VAL A 159 -25.79 -14.63 5.40
CA VAL A 159 -26.66 -13.46 5.26
C VAL A 159 -27.40 -13.24 6.57
N THR A 160 -27.34 -12.02 7.10
CA THR A 160 -28.06 -11.61 8.31
C THR A 160 -28.94 -10.39 8.06
N ASN A 161 -30.02 -10.25 8.82
CA ASN A 161 -30.82 -9.03 8.84
C ASN A 161 -30.24 -7.99 9.83
N ILE A 162 -30.85 -6.80 9.93
CA ILE A 162 -30.39 -5.72 10.83
C ILE A 162 -30.44 -6.06 12.32
N VAL A 163 -31.22 -7.07 12.72
CA VAL A 163 -31.28 -7.56 14.11
C VAL A 163 -30.32 -8.73 14.37
N GLY A 164 -29.45 -9.06 13.40
CA GLY A 164 -28.42 -10.09 13.52
C GLY A 164 -28.93 -11.53 13.34
N GLN A 165 -30.19 -11.73 12.95
CA GLN A 165 -30.73 -13.06 12.67
C GLN A 165 -30.15 -13.59 11.36
N LYS A 166 -29.66 -14.83 11.37
CA LYS A 166 -29.17 -15.53 10.18
C LYS A 166 -30.33 -15.97 9.30
N MET A 167 -30.25 -15.65 8.02
CA MET A 167 -31.22 -16.07 7.02
C MET A 167 -30.79 -17.39 6.39
N ASN A 168 -31.73 -18.32 6.23
CA ASN A 168 -31.48 -19.52 5.44
C ASN A 168 -31.55 -19.15 3.95
N ILE A 169 -30.40 -19.14 3.28
CA ILE A 169 -30.25 -18.72 1.89
C ILE A 169 -29.61 -19.81 1.06
N GLN A 170 -30.08 -19.96 -0.18
CA GLN A 170 -29.43 -20.82 -1.16
C GLN A 170 -28.35 -20.00 -1.88
N PHE A 171 -27.15 -20.58 -1.94
CA PHE A 171 -26.01 -20.03 -2.66
C PHE A 171 -25.51 -21.04 -3.69
N SER A 172 -25.50 -20.67 -4.96
CA SER A 172 -24.98 -21.48 -6.05
C SER A 172 -24.56 -20.58 -7.21
N ASN A 173 -23.58 -21.01 -8.02
CA ASN A 173 -23.12 -20.27 -9.21
C ASN A 173 -22.81 -18.78 -8.93
N ASN A 174 -22.18 -18.50 -7.78
CA ASN A 174 -21.88 -17.14 -7.31
C ASN A 174 -23.11 -16.24 -7.18
N GLN A 175 -24.30 -16.82 -6.97
CA GLN A 175 -25.56 -16.12 -6.77
C GLN A 175 -26.14 -16.47 -5.40
N ILE A 176 -26.61 -15.44 -4.70
CA ILE A 176 -27.42 -15.58 -3.49
C ILE A 176 -28.87 -15.37 -3.88
N ASN A 177 -29.71 -16.37 -3.60
CA ASN A 177 -31.15 -16.23 -3.74
C ASN A 177 -31.75 -15.66 -2.44
N MET A 178 -32.22 -14.42 -2.53
CA MET A 178 -32.91 -13.64 -1.50
C MET A 178 -34.41 -13.43 -1.83
N GLN A 179 -34.98 -14.15 -2.79
CA GLN A 179 -36.38 -13.96 -3.21
C GLN A 179 -37.39 -14.25 -2.09
N GLN A 180 -37.06 -15.20 -1.20
CA GLN A 180 -37.90 -15.57 -0.06
C GLN A 180 -37.75 -14.62 1.13
N LEU A 181 -36.86 -13.63 1.05
CA LEU A 181 -36.62 -12.67 2.12
C LEU A 181 -37.52 -11.45 1.94
N GLN A 182 -37.96 -10.89 3.08
CA GLN A 182 -38.72 -9.65 3.10
C GLN A 182 -37.88 -8.46 2.58
N LYS A 183 -38.56 -7.38 2.21
CA LYS A 183 -37.91 -6.12 1.85
C LYS A 183 -37.19 -5.57 3.07
N GLY A 184 -35.95 -5.11 2.89
CA GLY A 184 -35.16 -4.62 4.01
C GLY A 184 -33.66 -4.59 3.76
N VAL A 185 -32.91 -4.29 4.82
CA VAL A 185 -31.45 -4.22 4.82
C VAL A 185 -30.88 -5.53 5.36
N TYR A 186 -29.87 -6.04 4.67
CA TYR A 186 -29.17 -7.27 5.00
C TYR A 186 -27.66 -7.04 4.99
N ILE A 187 -26.93 -7.82 5.79
CA ILE A 187 -25.48 -7.91 5.75
C ILE A 187 -25.12 -9.25 5.11
N VAL A 188 -24.35 -9.19 4.03
CA VAL A 188 -23.80 -10.36 3.34
C VAL A 188 -22.33 -10.48 3.71
N GLU A 189 -21.99 -11.59 4.34
CA GLU A 189 -20.62 -11.96 4.70
C GLU A 189 -20.12 -13.07 3.77
N LEU A 190 -18.98 -12.85 3.15
CA LEU A 190 -18.30 -13.80 2.28
C LEU A 190 -16.99 -14.21 2.94
N GLN A 191 -16.70 -15.50 2.94
CA GLN A 191 -15.38 -16.05 3.21
C GLN A 191 -14.89 -16.72 1.94
N LEU A 192 -13.74 -16.29 1.45
CA LEU A 192 -13.08 -16.88 0.28
C LEU A 192 -12.16 -18.02 0.72
N LYS A 193 -11.87 -18.97 -0.18
CA LYS A 193 -10.94 -20.08 0.09
C LYS A 193 -9.52 -19.63 0.44
N ASN A 194 -9.14 -18.43 0.02
CA ASN A 194 -7.87 -17.81 0.37
C ASN A 194 -7.85 -17.20 1.80
N GLY A 195 -8.91 -17.37 2.58
CA GLY A 195 -9.03 -16.86 3.95
C GLY A 195 -9.57 -15.43 4.07
N GLN A 196 -9.72 -14.71 2.96
CA GLN A 196 -10.25 -13.34 2.98
C GLN A 196 -11.73 -13.33 3.40
N LYS A 197 -12.08 -12.42 4.32
CA LYS A 197 -13.46 -12.17 4.75
C LYS A 197 -13.93 -10.80 4.29
N ILE A 198 -15.13 -10.74 3.73
CA ILE A 198 -15.76 -9.51 3.22
C ILE A 198 -17.15 -9.39 3.82
N SER A 199 -17.52 -8.19 4.25
CA SER A 199 -18.89 -7.88 4.69
C SER A 199 -19.44 -6.71 3.86
N LYS A 200 -20.67 -6.84 3.36
CA LYS A 200 -21.35 -5.82 2.55
C LYS A 200 -22.81 -5.67 2.97
N LYS A 201 -23.23 -4.41 3.12
CA LYS A 201 -24.63 -4.03 3.28
C LYS A 201 -25.35 -4.11 1.93
N VAL A 202 -26.49 -4.80 1.90
CA VAL A 202 -27.35 -5.02 0.72
C VAL A 202 -28.78 -4.59 1.05
N ILE A 203 -29.45 -3.97 0.08
CA ILE A 203 -30.84 -3.53 0.19
C ILE A 203 -31.69 -4.43 -0.72
N LYS A 204 -32.71 -5.08 -0.15
CA LYS A 204 -33.73 -5.85 -0.89
C LYS A 204 -35.00 -5.02 -1.00
N ASN A 205 -35.41 -4.76 -2.24
CA ASN A 205 -36.64 -4.04 -2.58
C ASN A 205 -37.84 -4.95 -2.76
#